data_AF-X1MWD7-F1
#
_entry.id   AF-X1MWD7-F1
#
_cell.length_a   1.000
_cell.length_b   1.000
_cell.length_c   1.000
_cell.angle_alpha   90.00
_cell.angle_beta   90.00
_cell.angle_gamma   90.00
#
_symmetry.space_group_name_H-M   'P 1'
#
loop_
_entity.id
_entity.type
_entity.pdbx_description
1 polymer ?
#
loop_
_entity_poly.entity_id
_entity_poly.type
_entity_poly.pdbx_seq_one_letter_code
_entity_poly.pdbx_strand_id
1 'polypeptide(L)'
;MVFDWATTGPYKGGNVIFIETYRNYDIYFLDHWGLQFYCFVDPNGVEANTFHSLLSWIKSYIDSIAPEPGHGYILVVYYWIEGMPGWENLETYPTPAKVGDDIHLAVVWVNDGSTTVVGNVGAQLKSPALYPYRPDAISGQDRSVNPSSGMTVHFAPFTLNEVGSWEFFGTLTLDGAEWWIDSKKYNFVVQEAPVPGEPYTQVTDFVVPTSLPAGAPIGELTVVTKNVGTA
;
A
#
# COMPACT_ATOMS: atom_id res chain seq x y z
N MET A 1 9.47 -5.23 33.25
CA MET A 1 9.94 -4.31 34.33
C MET A 1 11.26 -3.79 33.82
N VAL A 2 11.40 -2.47 33.65
CA VAL A 2 12.34 -1.91 32.63
C VAL A 2 13.73 -1.54 33.18
N PHE A 3 13.93 -1.56 34.51
CA PHE A 3 15.27 -1.43 35.09
C PHE A 3 15.48 -2.33 36.30
N ASP A 4 16.20 -3.43 36.14
CA ASP A 4 16.52 -4.37 37.22
C ASP A 4 17.29 -3.71 38.37
N TRP A 5 18.06 -2.65 38.09
CA TRP A 5 18.85 -1.94 39.10
C TRP A 5 18.03 -0.95 39.95
N ALA A 6 16.89 -0.46 39.44
CA ALA A 6 15.95 0.35 40.21
C ALA A 6 15.02 -0.52 41.10
N THR A 7 14.90 -1.82 40.80
CA THR A 7 14.01 -2.74 41.52
C THR A 7 14.78 -3.73 42.42
N THR A 8 16.00 -4.11 42.03
CA THR A 8 16.83 -5.11 42.74
C THR A 8 18.31 -4.73 42.89
N GLY A 9 18.79 -3.65 42.24
CA GLY A 9 20.19 -3.23 42.28
C GLY A 9 20.50 -2.02 43.19
N PRO A 10 21.62 -1.31 42.96
CA PRO A 10 22.14 -0.29 43.87
C PRO A 10 21.26 0.95 44.02
N TYR A 11 20.23 1.10 43.17
CA TYR A 11 19.28 2.20 43.20
C TYR A 11 17.86 1.72 43.55
N LYS A 12 17.77 0.60 44.27
CA LYS A 12 16.50 -0.01 44.67
C LYS A 12 15.60 1.00 45.39
N GLY A 13 14.39 1.18 44.88
CA GLY A 13 13.42 2.14 45.43
C GLY A 13 13.55 3.56 44.87
N GLY A 14 14.37 3.75 43.82
CA GLY A 14 14.35 4.97 43.00
C GLY A 14 13.07 5.10 42.19
N ASN A 15 12.69 6.35 41.89
CA ASN A 15 11.60 6.64 40.98
C ASN A 15 12.13 6.55 39.54
N VAL A 16 11.53 5.67 38.74
CA VAL A 16 11.80 5.55 37.30
C VAL A 16 10.65 6.21 36.55
N ILE A 17 10.96 7.21 35.73
CA ILE A 17 9.97 7.97 34.96
C ILE A 17 10.27 7.78 33.48
N PHE A 18 9.31 7.27 32.71
CA PHE A 18 9.42 7.26 31.25
C PHE A 18 9.37 8.69 30.72
N ILE A 19 10.30 9.05 29.85
CA ILE A 19 10.40 10.38 29.25
C ILE A 19 9.84 10.36 27.84
N GLU A 20 10.47 9.61 26.95
CA GLU A 20 10.09 9.50 25.54
C GLU A 20 10.75 8.27 24.91
N THR A 21 10.22 7.85 23.77
CA THR A 21 10.92 6.94 22.85
C THR A 21 11.66 7.79 21.82
N TYR A 22 12.95 7.51 21.60
CA TYR A 22 13.80 8.23 20.65
C TYR A 22 14.61 7.23 19.82
N ARG A 23 14.39 7.19 18.50
CA ARG A 23 15.05 6.23 17.58
C ARG A 23 14.87 4.76 18.03
N ASN A 24 13.68 4.42 18.53
CA ASN A 24 13.31 3.14 19.14
C ASN A 24 14.03 2.80 20.47
N TYR A 25 14.73 3.74 21.09
CA TYR A 25 15.23 3.61 22.45
C TYR A 25 14.27 4.29 23.42
N ASP A 26 13.83 3.56 24.44
CA ASP A 26 13.00 4.14 25.49
C ASP A 26 13.89 4.85 26.51
N ILE A 27 13.73 6.17 26.63
CA ILE A 27 14.50 7.00 27.56
C ILE A 27 13.71 7.16 28.86
N TYR A 28 14.42 6.97 29.97
CA TYR A 28 13.88 7.12 31.31
C TYR A 28 14.73 8.07 32.13
N PHE A 29 14.09 8.66 33.14
CA PHE A 29 14.74 9.47 34.15
C PHE A 29 14.63 8.77 35.50
N LEU A 30 15.77 8.60 36.16
CA LEU A 30 15.83 8.06 37.51
C LEU A 30 16.08 9.18 38.51
N ASP A 31 15.25 9.22 39.55
CA ASP A 31 15.48 10.00 40.77
C ASP A 31 15.63 9.07 41.98
N HIS A 32 16.83 9.03 42.57
CA HIS A 32 17.08 8.26 43.78
C HIS A 32 18.08 8.98 44.70
N TRP A 33 17.65 9.32 45.92
CA TRP A 33 18.47 9.98 46.95
C TRP A 33 19.18 11.27 46.46
N GLY A 34 18.53 12.04 45.59
CA GLY A 34 19.09 13.26 45.02
C GLY A 34 20.07 13.04 43.87
N LEU A 35 20.29 11.79 43.45
CA LEU A 35 20.93 11.47 42.18
C LEU A 35 19.86 11.46 41.09
N GLN A 36 20.08 12.31 40.09
CA GLN A 36 19.18 12.50 38.96
C GLN A 36 19.95 12.27 37.67
N PHE A 37 19.54 11.28 36.91
CA PHE A 37 20.16 10.96 35.65
C PHE A 37 19.18 10.27 34.71
N TYR A 38 19.44 10.42 33.42
CA TYR A 38 18.75 9.69 32.39
C TYR A 38 19.41 8.33 32.17
N CYS A 39 18.63 7.37 31.71
CA CYS A 39 19.05 6.06 31.22
C CYS A 39 18.18 5.71 30.01
N PHE A 40 18.54 4.66 29.28
CA PHE A 40 17.71 4.19 28.18
C PHE A 40 17.72 2.67 28.08
N VAL A 41 16.69 2.14 27.42
CA VAL A 41 16.58 0.73 27.05
C VAL A 41 16.62 0.63 25.55
N ASP A 42 17.46 -0.27 25.04
CA ASP A 42 17.58 -0.51 23.60
C ASP A 42 16.36 -1.25 23.04
N PRO A 43 16.20 -1.31 21.71
CA PRO A 43 15.08 -2.01 21.08
C PRO A 43 14.96 -3.51 21.44
N ASN A 44 16.02 -4.13 21.94
CA ASN A 44 16.03 -5.54 22.38
C ASN A 44 15.68 -5.69 23.87
N GLY A 45 15.37 -4.59 24.56
CA GLY A 45 15.09 -4.60 26.00
C GLY A 45 16.34 -4.59 26.87
N VAL A 46 17.54 -4.34 26.30
CA VAL A 46 18.79 -4.26 27.07
C VAL A 46 18.94 -2.87 27.66
N GLU A 47 19.13 -2.82 28.97
CA GLU A 47 19.32 -1.60 29.73
C GLU A 47 20.74 -1.06 29.54
N ALA A 48 20.87 0.19 29.09
CA ALA A 48 22.15 0.86 28.98
C ALA A 48 22.38 1.82 30.16
N ASN A 49 23.44 1.54 30.91
CA ASN A 49 23.79 2.27 32.12
C ASN A 49 24.72 3.45 31.81
N THR A 50 24.19 4.47 31.15
CA THR A 50 24.91 5.72 30.89
C THR A 50 24.40 6.81 31.84
N PHE A 51 25.18 7.16 32.85
CA PHE A 51 24.80 8.14 33.87
C PHE A 51 24.98 9.57 33.36
N HIS A 52 23.94 10.18 32.79
CA HIS A 52 24.02 11.56 32.29
C HIS A 52 22.89 12.42 32.84
N SER A 53 23.25 13.67 33.16
CA SER A 53 22.33 14.64 33.77
C SER A 53 21.46 15.41 32.77
N LEU A 54 21.67 15.21 31.45
CA LEU A 54 20.97 15.94 30.39
C LEU A 54 20.40 14.99 29.33
N LEU A 55 19.12 15.19 29.01
CA LEU A 55 18.40 14.46 27.95
C LEU A 55 19.09 14.58 26.58
N SER A 56 19.59 15.78 26.25
CA SER A 56 20.29 16.03 24.98
C SER A 56 21.57 15.19 24.82
N TRP A 57 22.26 14.92 25.93
CA TRP A 57 23.46 14.09 25.90
C TRP A 57 23.11 12.63 25.62
N ILE A 58 22.06 12.10 26.28
CA ILE A 58 21.59 10.74 25.99
C ILE A 58 21.14 10.61 24.54
N LYS A 59 20.43 11.59 23.99
CA LYS A 59 20.07 11.57 22.57
C LYS A 59 21.31 11.54 21.66
N SER A 60 22.31 12.36 21.95
CA SER A 60 23.58 12.35 21.21
C SER A 60 24.35 11.02 21.36
N TYR A 61 24.28 10.37 22.53
CA TYR A 61 24.89 9.06 22.73
C TYR A 61 24.14 7.99 21.94
N ILE A 62 22.80 7.97 22.03
CA ILE A 62 21.94 7.11 21.21
C ILE A 62 22.28 7.33 19.73
N ASP A 63 22.40 8.56 19.24
CA ASP A 63 22.79 8.82 17.85
C ASP A 63 24.15 8.26 17.47
N SER A 64 25.09 8.17 18.42
CA SER A 64 26.43 7.62 18.17
C SER A 64 26.49 6.09 18.14
N ILE A 65 25.52 5.42 18.77
CA ILE A 65 25.46 3.95 18.85
C ILE A 65 24.33 3.35 18.03
N ALA A 66 23.29 4.13 17.73
CA ALA A 66 22.19 3.73 16.91
C ALA A 66 22.73 3.55 15.48
N PRO A 67 22.27 2.52 14.76
CA PRO A 67 22.53 2.43 13.33
C PRO A 67 22.17 3.76 12.66
N GLU A 68 22.93 4.16 11.64
CA GLU A 68 22.49 5.27 10.79
C GLU A 68 21.06 5.01 10.34
N PRO A 69 20.19 6.06 10.32
CA PRO A 69 18.82 5.87 9.89
C PRO A 69 18.87 5.22 8.51
N GLY A 70 18.07 4.17 8.33
CA GLY A 70 17.98 3.53 7.03
C GLY A 70 17.61 4.57 5.97
N HIS A 71 18.21 4.46 4.80
CA HIS A 71 17.81 5.23 3.63
C HIS A 71 17.09 4.30 2.65
N GLY A 72 16.03 4.80 2.04
CA GLY A 72 15.31 4.10 1.00
C GLY A 72 14.27 4.98 0.34
N TYR A 73 13.81 4.56 -0.83
CA TYR A 73 12.77 5.24 -1.56
C TYR A 73 11.92 4.25 -2.37
N ILE A 74 10.69 4.65 -2.67
CA ILE A 74 9.81 3.92 -3.58
C ILE A 74 10.27 4.22 -5.01
N LEU A 75 10.83 3.21 -5.67
CA LEU A 75 11.31 3.33 -7.04
C LEU A 75 10.15 3.44 -8.01
N VAL A 76 9.19 2.51 -7.94
CA VAL A 76 8.09 2.44 -8.92
C VAL A 76 6.86 1.73 -8.33
N VAL A 77 5.68 2.15 -8.78
CA VAL A 77 4.42 1.47 -8.53
C VAL A 77 3.94 0.78 -9.81
N TYR A 78 3.90 -0.54 -9.78
CA TYR A 78 3.32 -1.35 -10.84
C TYR A 78 1.86 -1.68 -10.55
N TYR A 79 1.09 -1.83 -11.63
CA TYR A 79 -0.26 -2.35 -11.58
C TYR A 79 -0.47 -3.41 -12.67
N TRP A 80 -1.45 -4.28 -12.45
CA TRP A 80 -1.93 -5.23 -13.44
C TRP A 80 -3.44 -5.39 -13.27
N ILE A 81 -4.14 -5.53 -14.39
CA ILE A 81 -5.57 -5.83 -14.44
C ILE A 81 -5.74 -7.13 -15.20
N GLU A 82 -6.67 -7.97 -14.76
CA GLU A 82 -6.96 -9.25 -15.42
C GLU A 82 -7.14 -9.06 -16.94
N GLY A 83 -6.41 -9.84 -17.74
CA GLY A 83 -6.39 -9.73 -19.20
C GLY A 83 -5.34 -8.78 -19.80
N MET A 84 -4.60 -8.03 -18.99
CA MET A 84 -3.43 -7.28 -19.47
C MET A 84 -2.25 -8.22 -19.80
N PRO A 85 -1.41 -7.89 -20.81
CA PRO A 85 -0.29 -8.74 -21.22
C PRO A 85 0.84 -8.82 -20.19
N GLY A 86 0.89 -7.91 -19.23
CA GLY A 86 1.90 -7.86 -18.17
C GLY A 86 1.69 -6.68 -17.23
N TRP A 87 2.52 -6.63 -16.19
CA TRP A 87 2.56 -5.52 -15.23
C TRP A 87 3.02 -4.23 -15.92
N GLU A 88 2.35 -3.13 -15.63
CA GLU A 88 2.63 -1.81 -16.19
C GLU A 88 2.90 -0.79 -15.09
N ASN A 89 3.67 0.25 -15.41
CA ASN A 89 4.02 1.30 -14.46
C ASN A 89 2.86 2.31 -14.35
N LEU A 90 2.28 2.41 -13.15
CA LEU A 90 1.13 3.26 -12.83
C LEU A 90 1.43 4.76 -13.04
N GLU A 91 2.68 5.16 -12.94
CA GLU A 91 3.13 6.56 -13.07
C GLU A 91 3.11 7.06 -14.50
N THR A 92 3.48 6.17 -15.44
CA THR A 92 3.71 6.57 -16.83
C THR A 92 2.42 6.58 -17.63
N TYR A 93 1.64 5.49 -17.65
CA TYR A 93 0.44 5.40 -18.47
C TYR A 93 -0.50 4.30 -17.96
N PRO A 94 -1.55 4.63 -17.20
CA PRO A 94 -2.57 3.64 -16.90
C PRO A 94 -3.39 3.36 -18.17
N THR A 95 -3.29 2.15 -18.72
CA THR A 95 -4.36 1.55 -19.54
C THR A 95 -5.68 1.83 -18.82
N PRO A 96 -6.70 2.38 -19.49
CA PRO A 96 -7.96 2.70 -18.83
C PRO A 96 -8.57 1.45 -18.20
N ALA A 97 -8.68 1.47 -16.88
CA ALA A 97 -9.38 0.45 -16.13
C ALA A 97 -10.90 0.68 -16.24
N LYS A 98 -11.68 -0.36 -15.99
CA LYS A 98 -13.14 -0.31 -16.01
C LYS A 98 -13.72 -0.65 -14.65
N VAL A 99 -14.93 -0.16 -14.39
CA VAL A 99 -15.72 -0.64 -13.24
C VAL A 99 -15.89 -2.16 -13.36
N GLY A 100 -15.66 -2.86 -12.26
CA GLY A 100 -15.69 -4.31 -12.16
C GLY A 100 -14.33 -4.98 -12.41
N ASP A 101 -13.31 -4.25 -12.89
CA ASP A 101 -11.96 -4.79 -13.02
C ASP A 101 -11.33 -4.98 -11.64
N ASP A 102 -10.63 -6.10 -11.46
CA ASP A 102 -9.74 -6.32 -10.33
C ASP A 102 -8.36 -5.74 -10.64
N ILE A 103 -7.96 -4.70 -9.89
CA ILE A 103 -6.63 -4.12 -9.96
C ILE A 103 -5.69 -4.80 -8.95
N HIS A 104 -4.56 -5.27 -9.44
CA HIS A 104 -3.45 -5.78 -8.65
C HIS A 104 -2.37 -4.71 -8.56
N LEU A 105 -1.80 -4.52 -7.36
CA LEU A 105 -0.76 -3.52 -7.12
C LEU A 105 0.53 -4.19 -6.65
N ALA A 106 1.66 -3.67 -7.13
CA ALA A 106 2.97 -4.04 -6.65
C ALA A 106 3.84 -2.79 -6.51
N VAL A 107 4.46 -2.61 -5.35
CA VAL A 107 5.31 -1.44 -5.06
C VAL A 107 6.75 -1.91 -4.92
N VAL A 108 7.64 -1.34 -5.72
CA VAL A 108 9.08 -1.61 -5.66
C VAL A 108 9.75 -0.49 -4.89
N TRP A 109 10.48 -0.84 -3.84
CA TRP A 109 11.31 0.09 -3.09
C TRP A 109 12.76 -0.36 -3.08
N VAL A 110 13.67 0.59 -2.90
CA VAL A 110 15.12 0.38 -2.92
C VAL A 110 15.71 0.89 -1.63
N ASN A 111 16.62 0.12 -1.05
CA ASN A 111 17.53 0.58 0.00
C ASN A 111 18.73 1.25 -0.68
N ASP A 112 18.79 2.57 -0.64
CA ASP A 112 19.92 3.36 -1.13
C ASP A 112 20.88 3.80 -0.02
N GLY A 113 20.69 3.27 1.20
CA GLY A 113 21.57 3.46 2.33
C GLY A 113 22.81 2.58 2.33
N SER A 114 23.60 2.72 3.39
CA SER A 114 24.85 2.00 3.62
C SER A 114 24.69 0.74 4.47
N THR A 115 23.53 0.54 5.09
CA THR A 115 23.22 -0.57 6.01
C THR A 115 22.05 -1.42 5.49
N THR A 116 21.96 -2.67 5.93
CA THR A 116 20.77 -3.51 5.66
C THR A 116 19.59 -3.02 6.49
N VAL A 117 18.43 -2.87 5.86
CA VAL A 117 17.21 -2.33 6.50
C VAL A 117 16.00 -3.21 6.23
N VAL A 118 15.02 -3.18 7.12
CA VAL A 118 13.70 -3.81 6.89
C VAL A 118 12.72 -2.69 6.52
N GLY A 119 12.03 -2.84 5.39
CA GLY A 119 11.05 -1.88 4.92
C GLY A 119 9.62 -2.40 5.00
N ASN A 120 8.72 -1.53 5.43
CA ASN A 120 7.28 -1.72 5.42
C ASN A 120 6.65 -0.77 4.40
N VAL A 121 5.91 -1.32 3.44
CA VAL A 121 5.22 -0.53 2.42
C VAL A 121 3.72 -0.49 2.70
N GLY A 122 3.18 0.72 2.79
CA GLY A 122 1.75 0.96 2.83
C GLY A 122 1.21 1.25 1.42
N ALA A 123 0.01 0.76 1.13
CA ALA A 123 -0.75 1.12 -0.08
C ALA A 123 -2.16 1.56 0.32
N GLN A 124 -2.64 2.62 -0.32
CA GLN A 124 -3.99 3.12 -0.16
C GLN A 124 -4.54 3.54 -1.52
N LEU A 125 -5.76 3.11 -1.82
CA LEU A 125 -6.57 3.61 -2.93
C LEU A 125 -7.65 4.52 -2.36
N LYS A 126 -8.04 5.56 -3.09
CA LYS A 126 -9.13 6.45 -2.72
C LYS A 126 -10.06 6.60 -3.91
N SER A 127 -11.33 6.27 -3.69
CA SER A 127 -12.36 6.35 -4.73
C SER A 127 -12.76 7.81 -5.03
N PRO A 128 -13.46 8.07 -6.14
CA PRO A 128 -14.07 9.37 -6.43
C PRO A 128 -15.00 9.86 -5.31
N ALA A 129 -15.76 8.97 -4.67
CA ALA A 129 -16.56 9.27 -3.48
C ALA A 129 -15.72 9.49 -2.19
N LEU A 130 -14.38 9.49 -2.31
CA LEU A 130 -13.39 9.77 -1.28
C LEU A 130 -13.28 8.70 -0.18
N TYR A 131 -13.75 7.47 -0.44
CA TYR A 131 -13.57 6.36 0.49
C TYR A 131 -12.15 5.78 0.36
N PRO A 132 -11.35 5.77 1.45
CA PRO A 132 -10.04 5.16 1.42
C PRO A 132 -10.16 3.63 1.56
N TYR A 133 -9.44 2.91 0.73
CA TYR A 133 -9.27 1.47 0.78
C TYR A 133 -7.78 1.14 0.95
N ARG A 134 -7.45 0.19 1.82
CA ARG A 134 -6.08 -0.23 2.10
C ARG A 134 -5.97 -1.74 1.87
N PRO A 135 -5.43 -2.19 0.73
CA PRO A 135 -5.22 -3.61 0.52
C PRO A 135 -4.13 -4.14 1.45
N ASP A 136 -4.30 -5.38 1.89
CA ASP A 136 -3.26 -6.09 2.65
C ASP A 136 -2.10 -6.48 1.73
N ALA A 137 -0.88 -6.44 2.27
CA ALA A 137 0.28 -6.99 1.58
C ALA A 137 0.20 -8.53 1.61
N ILE A 138 0.36 -9.17 0.45
CA ILE A 138 0.31 -10.64 0.31
C ILE A 138 1.71 -11.25 0.17
N SER A 139 2.72 -10.47 -0.21
CA SER A 139 4.12 -10.91 -0.26
C SER A 139 5.10 -9.74 -0.27
N GLY A 140 6.38 -10.02 0.04
CA GLY A 140 7.47 -9.04 -0.03
C GLY A 140 7.59 -8.06 1.14
N GLN A 141 6.58 -8.01 2.02
CA GLN A 141 6.54 -7.10 3.18
C GLN A 141 7.55 -7.50 4.27
N ASP A 142 8.07 -6.50 5.00
CA ASP A 142 8.91 -6.65 6.20
C ASP A 142 10.12 -7.56 6.01
N ARG A 143 10.76 -7.47 4.83
CA ARG A 143 11.98 -8.21 4.49
C ARG A 143 13.21 -7.33 4.63
N SER A 144 14.30 -7.92 5.09
CA SER A 144 15.62 -7.28 5.08
C SER A 144 16.12 -7.10 3.66
N VAL A 145 16.57 -5.89 3.34
CA VAL A 145 17.11 -5.51 2.03
C VAL A 145 18.49 -4.92 2.22
N ASN A 146 19.47 -5.50 1.54
CA ASN A 146 20.86 -5.03 1.58
C ASN A 146 21.02 -3.67 0.87
N PRO A 147 22.10 -2.93 1.16
CA PRO A 147 22.46 -1.72 0.42
C PRO A 147 22.40 -1.91 -1.10
N SER A 148 21.92 -0.89 -1.81
CA SER A 148 21.78 -0.87 -3.27
C SER A 148 20.89 -1.98 -3.85
N SER A 149 20.04 -2.60 -3.05
CA SER A 149 19.09 -3.64 -3.46
C SER A 149 17.65 -3.16 -3.29
N GLY A 150 16.70 -3.84 -3.92
CA GLY A 150 15.28 -3.52 -3.80
C GLY A 150 14.41 -4.74 -3.50
N MET A 151 13.17 -4.46 -3.12
CA MET A 151 12.14 -5.46 -2.85
C MET A 151 10.83 -5.03 -3.49
N THR A 152 10.07 -6.01 -3.97
CA THR A 152 8.72 -5.80 -4.51
C THR A 152 7.71 -6.30 -3.48
N VAL A 153 6.81 -5.42 -3.06
CA VAL A 153 5.68 -5.76 -2.18
C VAL A 153 4.43 -5.89 -3.05
N HIS A 154 3.81 -7.07 -3.05
CA HIS A 154 2.55 -7.30 -3.74
C HIS A 154 1.39 -7.16 -2.76
N PHE A 155 0.30 -6.56 -3.24
CA PHE A 155 -0.92 -6.34 -2.47
C PHE A 155 -2.06 -7.23 -2.98
N ALA A 156 -3.03 -7.50 -2.10
CA ALA A 156 -4.27 -8.16 -2.47
C ALA A 156 -4.98 -7.36 -3.57
N PRO A 157 -5.63 -8.03 -4.54
CA PRO A 157 -6.39 -7.35 -5.58
C PRO A 157 -7.58 -6.59 -5.00
N PHE A 158 -8.00 -5.57 -5.72
CA PHE A 158 -9.15 -4.74 -5.38
C PHE A 158 -10.07 -4.54 -6.58
N THR A 159 -11.37 -4.75 -6.40
CA THR A 159 -12.35 -4.50 -7.45
C THR A 159 -12.70 -3.01 -7.54
N LEU A 160 -12.45 -2.40 -8.69
CA LEU A 160 -12.81 -1.01 -8.95
C LEU A 160 -14.32 -0.88 -9.09
N ASN A 161 -14.96 -0.12 -8.20
CA ASN A 161 -16.43 -0.10 -8.07
C ASN A 161 -17.09 1.23 -8.49
N GLU A 162 -16.30 2.23 -8.88
CA GLU A 162 -16.78 3.57 -9.22
C GLU A 162 -16.04 4.10 -10.45
N VAL A 163 -16.78 4.74 -11.36
CA VAL A 163 -16.22 5.51 -12.47
C VAL A 163 -15.62 6.81 -11.94
N GLY A 164 -14.49 7.23 -12.51
CA GLY A 164 -13.90 8.54 -12.27
C GLY A 164 -12.42 8.48 -11.93
N SER A 165 -11.93 9.56 -11.30
CA SER A 165 -10.53 9.67 -10.90
C SER A 165 -10.31 8.96 -9.56
N TRP A 166 -9.53 7.90 -9.58
CA TRP A 166 -9.02 7.22 -8.41
C TRP A 166 -7.63 7.76 -8.06
N GLU A 167 -7.31 7.71 -6.78
CA GLU A 167 -6.01 8.15 -6.25
C GLU A 167 -5.32 6.98 -5.56
N PHE A 168 -4.09 6.72 -5.95
CA PHE A 168 -3.17 5.84 -5.21
C PHE A 168 -2.27 6.68 -4.30
N PHE A 169 -2.04 6.20 -3.09
CA PHE A 169 -1.06 6.72 -2.15
C PHE A 169 -0.27 5.56 -1.54
N GLY A 170 1.04 5.54 -1.78
CA GLY A 170 1.97 4.56 -1.25
C GLY A 170 2.97 5.21 -0.30
N THR A 171 3.36 4.50 0.74
CA THR A 171 4.32 4.98 1.75
C THR A 171 5.37 3.93 2.04
N LEU A 172 6.61 4.35 2.30
CA LEU A 172 7.70 3.50 2.76
C LEU A 172 8.11 3.92 4.17
N THR A 173 8.05 3.00 5.11
CA THR A 173 8.63 3.16 6.46
C THR A 173 9.74 2.13 6.61
N LEU A 174 10.85 2.51 7.25
CA LEU A 174 11.89 1.57 7.62
C LEU A 174 11.82 1.25 9.11
N ASP A 175 12.26 0.06 9.49
CA ASP A 175 12.39 -0.30 10.90
C ASP A 175 13.32 0.70 11.61
N GLY A 176 12.93 1.17 12.80
CA GLY A 176 13.59 2.30 13.46
C GLY A 176 13.02 3.68 13.16
N ALA A 177 12.19 3.83 12.12
CA ALA A 177 11.64 5.14 11.73
C ALA A 177 10.29 5.42 12.40
N GLU A 178 10.16 6.59 13.01
CA GLU A 178 8.89 7.08 13.58
C GLU A 178 7.85 7.44 12.50
N TRP A 179 8.32 7.76 11.29
CA TRP A 179 7.51 8.22 10.16
C TRP A 179 7.96 7.53 8.87
N TRP A 180 7.08 7.55 7.87
CA TRP A 180 7.46 7.13 6.53
C TRP A 180 8.58 8.04 6.00
N ILE A 181 9.55 7.43 5.35
CA ILE A 181 10.74 8.11 4.81
C ILE A 181 10.54 8.52 3.35
N ASP A 182 9.59 7.88 2.66
CA ASP A 182 9.21 8.24 1.29
C ASP A 182 7.73 7.94 1.02
N SER A 183 7.15 8.63 0.05
CA SER A 183 5.79 8.39 -0.40
C SER A 183 5.61 8.71 -1.88
N LYS A 184 4.67 8.01 -2.51
CA LYS A 184 4.28 8.24 -3.90
C LYS A 184 2.79 8.36 -4.04
N LYS A 185 2.36 9.26 -4.91
CA LYS A 185 0.95 9.60 -5.10
C LYS A 185 0.62 9.75 -6.58
N TYR A 186 -0.39 9.02 -7.04
CA TYR A 186 -0.81 9.01 -8.46
C TYR A 186 -2.31 9.07 -8.59
N ASN A 187 -2.79 9.62 -9.70
CA ASN A 187 -4.19 9.55 -10.08
C ASN A 187 -4.32 8.73 -11.35
N PHE A 188 -5.37 7.92 -11.43
CA PHE A 188 -5.72 7.16 -12.63
C PHE A 188 -7.23 7.18 -12.84
N VAL A 189 -7.67 6.94 -14.08
CA VAL A 189 -9.08 7.04 -14.45
C VAL A 189 -9.66 5.64 -14.62
N VAL A 190 -10.82 5.43 -14.01
CA VAL A 190 -11.69 4.26 -14.21
C VAL A 190 -12.87 4.68 -15.07
N GLN A 191 -13.15 3.90 -16.12
CA GLN A 191 -14.23 4.12 -17.08
C GLN A 191 -15.40 3.18 -16.80
N GLU A 192 -16.56 3.47 -17.39
CA GLU A 192 -17.66 2.50 -17.41
C GLU A 192 -17.22 1.22 -18.11
N ALA A 193 -17.67 0.07 -17.61
CA ALA A 193 -17.57 -1.16 -18.37
C ALA A 193 -18.45 -1.03 -19.63
N PRO A 194 -17.97 -1.48 -20.80
CA PRO A 194 -18.83 -1.54 -21.98
C PRO A 194 -20.01 -2.46 -21.66
N VAL A 195 -21.22 -1.92 -21.78
CA VAL A 195 -22.44 -2.72 -21.68
C VAL A 195 -22.39 -3.75 -22.81
N PRO A 196 -22.47 -5.06 -22.53
CA PRO A 196 -22.60 -6.04 -23.59
C PRO A 196 -23.82 -5.66 -24.43
N GLY A 197 -23.64 -5.37 -25.71
CA GLY A 197 -24.74 -4.99 -26.58
C GLY A 197 -25.90 -5.95 -26.45
N GLU A 198 -27.12 -5.44 -26.32
CA GLU A 198 -28.28 -6.33 -26.31
C GLU A 198 -28.31 -7.13 -27.62
N PRO A 199 -28.51 -8.45 -27.56
CA PRO A 199 -28.67 -9.25 -28.76
C PRO A 199 -29.93 -8.74 -29.48
N TYR A 200 -29.74 -8.07 -30.60
CA TYR A 200 -30.86 -7.66 -31.44
C TYR A 200 -31.00 -8.61 -32.63
N THR A 201 -32.24 -8.87 -32.99
CA THR A 201 -32.57 -9.66 -34.17
C THR A 201 -32.88 -8.70 -35.32
N GLN A 202 -32.05 -8.72 -36.37
CA GLN A 202 -32.36 -7.99 -37.60
C GLN A 202 -33.18 -8.88 -38.53
N VAL A 203 -34.34 -8.39 -38.97
CA VAL A 203 -35.07 -8.98 -40.10
C VAL A 203 -34.34 -8.58 -41.37
N THR A 204 -33.67 -9.53 -42.02
CA THR A 204 -32.85 -9.24 -43.20
C THR A 204 -33.64 -9.31 -44.50
N ASP A 205 -34.76 -10.04 -44.50
CA ASP A 205 -35.58 -10.26 -45.68
C ASP A 205 -37.00 -10.73 -45.31
N PHE A 206 -37.95 -10.52 -46.22
CA PHE A 206 -39.26 -11.17 -46.19
C PHE A 206 -39.63 -11.62 -47.60
N VAL A 207 -39.96 -12.90 -47.76
CA VAL A 207 -40.37 -13.45 -49.06
C VAL A 207 -41.89 -13.44 -49.13
N VAL A 208 -42.45 -12.62 -50.01
CA VAL A 208 -43.88 -12.71 -50.38
C VAL A 208 -44.00 -13.68 -51.56
N PRO A 209 -44.75 -14.78 -51.45
CA PRO A 209 -44.96 -15.68 -52.57
C PRO A 209 -45.60 -14.94 -53.75
N THR A 210 -45.02 -15.09 -54.95
CA THR A 210 -45.52 -14.47 -56.18
C THR A 210 -46.92 -14.94 -56.60
N SER A 211 -47.42 -16.00 -55.96
CA SER A 211 -48.77 -16.55 -56.16
C SER A 211 -49.87 -15.84 -55.38
N LEU A 212 -49.57 -14.83 -54.55
CA LEU A 212 -50.58 -14.09 -53.77
C LEU A 212 -51.26 -13.00 -54.63
N PRO A 213 -52.60 -13.05 -54.83
CA PRO A 213 -53.35 -12.00 -55.49
C PRO A 213 -53.34 -10.69 -54.67
N ALA A 214 -53.42 -9.55 -55.37
CA ALA A 214 -53.57 -8.25 -54.71
C ALA A 214 -54.80 -8.23 -53.78
N GLY A 215 -54.60 -7.88 -52.51
CA GLY A 215 -55.66 -7.78 -51.51
C GLY A 215 -55.99 -9.08 -50.76
N ALA A 216 -55.30 -10.19 -51.03
CA ALA A 216 -55.49 -11.43 -50.27
C ALA A 216 -54.84 -11.35 -48.87
N PRO A 217 -55.49 -11.88 -47.81
CA PRO A 217 -54.89 -11.96 -46.49
C PRO A 217 -53.71 -12.93 -46.48
N ILE A 218 -52.58 -12.53 -45.88
CA ILE A 218 -51.41 -13.39 -45.71
C ILE A 218 -51.68 -14.32 -44.51
N GLY A 219 -51.73 -15.63 -44.75
CA GLY A 219 -52.01 -16.64 -43.72
C GLY A 219 -50.82 -16.88 -42.78
N GLU A 220 -49.66 -17.27 -43.34
CA GLU A 220 -48.43 -17.51 -42.58
C GLU A 220 -47.28 -16.67 -43.15
N LEU A 221 -46.67 -15.85 -42.30
CA LEU A 221 -45.46 -15.08 -42.60
C LEU A 221 -44.25 -15.87 -42.09
N THR A 222 -43.37 -16.29 -42.98
CA THR A 222 -42.06 -16.83 -42.58
C THR A 222 -41.07 -15.66 -42.47
N VAL A 223 -40.67 -15.34 -41.24
CA VAL A 223 -39.63 -14.33 -40.98
C VAL A 223 -38.29 -15.05 -40.87
N VAL A 224 -37.35 -14.74 -41.77
CA VAL A 224 -35.97 -15.21 -41.66
C VAL A 224 -35.21 -14.23 -40.79
N THR A 225 -34.81 -14.69 -39.62
CA THR A 225 -33.99 -13.91 -38.69
C THR A 225 -32.56 -14.42 -38.70
N LYS A 226 -31.60 -13.50 -38.62
CA LYS A 226 -30.19 -13.83 -38.41
C LYS A 226 -29.75 -13.19 -37.10
N ASN A 227 -29.19 -14.00 -36.20
CA ASN A 227 -28.49 -13.48 -35.03
C ASN A 227 -27.18 -12.85 -35.53
N VAL A 228 -27.06 -11.53 -35.42
CA VAL A 228 -25.92 -10.75 -35.93
C VAL A 228 -24.91 -10.37 -34.84
N GLY A 229 -25.12 -10.85 -33.60
CA GLY A 229 -24.24 -10.59 -32.46
C GLY A 229 -24.68 -9.40 -31.59
N THR A 230 -23.81 -9.01 -30.68
CA THR A 230 -24.01 -7.91 -29.71
C THR A 230 -23.56 -6.58 -30.32
N ALA A 231 -24.40 -5.53 -30.22
CA ALA A 231 -24.10 -4.18 -30.72
C ALA A 231 -23.04 -3.43 -29.90
#